data_AF-A0A510E2J9-F1
#
_entry.id   AF-A0A510E2J9-F1
#
_cell.length_a   1.000
_cell.length_b   1.000
_cell.length_c   1.000
_cell.angle_alpha   90.00
_cell.angle_beta   90.00
_cell.angle_gamma   90.00
#
_symmetry.space_group_name_H-M   'P 1'
#
loop_
_entity.id
_entity.type
_entity.pdbx_description
1 polymer ?
#
loop_
_entity_poly.entity_id
_entity_poly.type
_entity_poly.pdbx_seq_one_letter_code
_entity_poly.pdbx_strand_id
1 'polypeptide(L)'
;MAKKLILVTTESHPMHKLFLEITDEVSKEVGIESEVRKEDYAFVTDYGEKDEFGMPWLPQLFLQEDGSIKPILTSIPFNDSLKPDKEKAKLEALSKVKNS
;
A
#
# COMPACT_ATOMS: atom_id res chain seq x y z
N MET A 1 -11.42 3.09 -18.05
CA MET A 1 -11.15 2.41 -16.78
C MET A 1 -10.21 3.29 -15.98
N ALA A 2 -10.53 3.60 -14.72
CA ALA A 2 -9.71 4.46 -13.88
C ALA A 2 -8.98 3.58 -12.87
N LYS A 3 -7.65 3.52 -12.97
CA LYS A 3 -6.78 2.87 -11.98
C LYS A 3 -6.16 3.96 -11.10
N LYS A 4 -6.13 3.75 -9.79
CA LYS A 4 -5.53 4.69 -8.82
C LYS A 4 -4.91 3.93 -7.65
N LEU A 5 -3.77 4.40 -7.16
CA LEU A 5 -3.19 3.93 -5.91
C LEU A 5 -3.70 4.78 -4.74
N ILE A 6 -4.02 4.14 -3.63
CA ILE A 6 -4.41 4.84 -2.39
C ILE A 6 -3.50 4.31 -1.28
N LEU A 7 -2.68 5.17 -0.69
CA LEU A 7 -1.90 4.85 0.51
C LEU A 7 -2.64 5.38 1.72
N VAL A 8 -2.95 4.52 2.69
CA VAL A 8 -3.36 4.98 4.03
C VAL A 8 -2.22 4.77 5.01
N THR A 9 -1.81 5.83 5.69
CA THR A 9 -0.64 5.83 6.58
C THR A 9 -0.81 6.84 7.73
N THR A 10 0.05 6.76 8.74
CA THR A 10 0.27 7.82 9.74
C THR A 10 1.72 8.29 9.68
N GLU A 11 1.99 9.57 9.95
CA GLU A 11 3.34 10.14 9.94
C GLU A 11 4.23 9.60 11.07
N SER A 12 3.61 9.15 12.17
CA SER A 12 4.32 8.58 13.32
C SER A 12 4.83 7.16 13.09
N HIS A 13 4.39 6.47 12.02
CA HIS A 13 4.80 5.10 11.77
C HIS A 13 6.21 5.04 11.17
N PRO A 14 7.12 4.17 11.65
CA PRO A 14 8.50 4.08 11.14
C PRO A 14 8.60 3.82 9.64
N MET A 15 7.64 3.06 9.09
CA MET A 15 7.59 2.72 7.66
C MET A 15 6.86 3.77 6.79
N HIS A 16 6.38 4.87 7.37
CA HIS A 16 5.62 5.90 6.64
C HIS A 16 6.35 6.38 5.37
N LYS A 17 7.61 6.82 5.53
CA LYS A 17 8.43 7.32 4.41
C LYS A 17 8.64 6.26 3.35
N LEU A 18 8.86 5.02 3.76
CA LEU A 18 9.10 3.91 2.84
C LEU A 18 7.87 3.59 1.99
N PHE A 19 6.68 3.59 2.59
CA PHE A 19 5.43 3.43 1.85
C PHE A 19 5.15 4.59 0.90
N LEU A 20 5.48 5.84 1.28
CA LEU A 20 5.38 6.99 0.37
C LEU A 20 6.26 6.81 -0.86
N GLU A 21 7.53 6.45 -0.66
CA GLU A 21 8.47 6.22 -1.76
C GLU A 21 8.01 5.09 -2.68
N ILE A 22 7.57 3.95 -2.12
CA ILE A 22 7.06 2.83 -2.91
C ILE A 22 5.81 3.25 -3.69
N THR A 23 4.88 3.97 -3.07
CA THR A 23 3.64 4.41 -3.73
C THR A 23 3.95 5.34 -4.91
N ASP A 24 4.85 6.30 -4.73
CA ASP A 24 5.28 7.23 -5.78
C ASP A 24 6.01 6.49 -6.93
N GLU A 25 6.92 5.57 -6.62
CA GLU A 25 7.63 4.78 -7.62
C GLU A 25 6.70 3.89 -8.44
N VAL A 26 5.78 3.17 -7.78
CA VAL A 26 4.79 2.30 -8.45
C VAL A 26 3.84 3.13 -9.32
N SER A 27 3.36 4.27 -8.79
CA SER A 27 2.50 5.22 -9.51
C SER A 27 3.17 5.70 -10.80
N LYS A 28 4.43 6.12 -10.73
CA LYS A 28 5.21 6.58 -11.90
C LYS A 28 5.53 5.46 -12.88
N GLU A 29 5.88 4.27 -12.40
CA GLU A 29 6.23 3.14 -13.28
C GLU A 29 5.03 2.65 -14.09
N VAL A 30 3.84 2.60 -13.49
CA VAL A 30 2.62 2.14 -14.15
C VAL A 30 1.88 3.26 -14.87
N GLY A 31 2.14 4.52 -14.53
CA GLY A 31 1.49 5.69 -15.13
C GLY A 31 0.05 5.90 -14.61
N ILE A 32 -0.18 5.65 -13.33
CA ILE A 32 -1.50 5.82 -12.67
C ILE A 32 -1.39 6.81 -11.52
N GLU A 33 -2.46 7.53 -11.21
CA GLU A 33 -2.47 8.49 -10.11
C GLU A 33 -2.32 7.79 -8.74
N SER A 34 -1.78 8.52 -7.77
CA SER A 34 -1.73 8.11 -6.37
C SER A 34 -2.32 9.16 -5.45
N GLU A 35 -2.92 8.71 -4.35
CA GLU A 35 -3.44 9.54 -3.26
C GLU A 35 -2.93 9.02 -1.92
N VAL A 36 -2.63 9.94 -1.01
CA VAL A 36 -2.23 9.61 0.37
C VAL A 36 -3.31 10.10 1.33
N ARG A 37 -3.85 9.19 2.14
CA ARG A 37 -4.79 9.48 3.21
C ARG A 37 -4.11 9.27 4.55
N LYS A 38 -4.19 10.28 5.41
CA LYS A 38 -3.60 10.22 6.75
C LYS A 38 -4.64 9.73 7.74
N GLU A 39 -4.32 8.67 8.47
CA GLU A 39 -5.12 8.17 9.60
C GLU A 39 -6.59 7.87 9.26
N ASP A 40 -6.87 7.52 7.99
CA ASP A 40 -8.20 7.12 7.53
C ASP A 40 -8.49 5.67 7.91
N TYR A 41 -8.67 5.45 9.22
CA TYR A 41 -8.99 4.14 9.78
C TYR A 41 -10.35 3.63 9.32
N ALA A 42 -11.29 4.51 8.94
CA ALA A 42 -12.56 4.10 8.37
C ALA A 42 -12.34 3.37 7.03
N PHE A 43 -11.54 3.95 6.14
CA PHE A 43 -11.21 3.32 4.86
C PHE A 43 -10.51 1.96 5.03
N VAL A 44 -9.53 1.86 5.94
CA VAL A 44 -8.82 0.59 6.17
C VAL A 44 -9.71 -0.42 6.90
N THR A 45 -10.69 0.03 7.67
CA THR A 45 -11.72 -0.86 8.20
C THR A 45 -12.59 -1.42 7.09
N ASP A 46 -12.92 -0.66 6.05
CA ASP A 46 -13.79 -1.15 4.97
C ASP A 46 -13.05 -2.03 3.95
N TYR A 47 -11.81 -1.68 3.61
CA TYR A 47 -11.08 -2.29 2.48
C TYR A 47 -9.75 -2.95 2.85
N GLY A 48 -9.23 -2.69 4.05
CA GLY A 48 -7.92 -3.14 4.52
C GLY A 48 -7.89 -4.57 5.02
N GLU A 49 -6.66 -5.06 5.15
CA GLU A 49 -6.39 -6.24 5.97
C GLU A 49 -6.59 -5.88 7.46
N LYS A 50 -7.05 -6.88 8.19
CA LYS A 50 -7.33 -6.82 9.62
C LYS A 50 -6.74 -8.04 10.29
N ASP A 51 -6.41 -7.90 11.57
CA ASP A 51 -5.94 -9.03 12.36
C ASP A 51 -7.10 -9.99 12.68
N GLU A 52 -6.80 -11.04 13.45
CA GLU A 52 -7.78 -12.05 13.87
C GLU A 52 -8.94 -11.48 14.71
N PHE A 53 -8.77 -10.29 15.29
CA PHE A 53 -9.79 -9.57 16.07
C PHE A 53 -10.53 -8.51 15.24
N GLY A 54 -10.22 -8.39 13.95
CA GLY A 54 -10.84 -7.41 13.06
C GLY A 54 -10.24 -6.01 13.18
N MET A 55 -9.09 -5.83 13.84
CA MET A 55 -8.45 -4.53 13.97
C MET A 55 -7.59 -4.21 12.75
N PRO A 56 -7.82 -3.07 12.07
CA PRO A 56 -6.94 -2.63 10.98
C PRO A 56 -5.64 -2.06 11.53
N TRP A 57 -4.58 -2.12 10.74
CA TRP A 57 -3.32 -1.44 11.01
C TRP A 57 -2.93 -0.53 9.85
N LEU A 58 -2.07 0.44 10.16
CA LEU A 58 -1.44 1.31 9.17
C LEU A 58 0.07 1.10 9.20
N PRO A 59 0.78 1.28 8.07
CA PRO A 59 0.27 1.68 6.75
C PRO A 59 -0.21 0.51 5.88
N GLN A 60 -1.09 0.80 4.92
CA GLN A 60 -1.51 -0.14 3.86
C GLN A 60 -1.68 0.61 2.53
N LEU A 61 -1.21 0.01 1.44
CA LEU A 61 -1.33 0.52 0.08
C LEU A 61 -2.36 -0.32 -0.70
N PHE A 62 -3.22 0.38 -1.43
CA PHE A 62 -4.37 -0.16 -2.14
C PHE A 62 -4.32 0.16 -3.63
N LEU A 63 -4.91 -0.71 -4.43
CA LEU A 63 -5.27 -0.43 -5.82
C LEU A 63 -6.79 -0.29 -5.91
N GLN A 64 -7.22 0.85 -6.45
CA GLN A 64 -8.58 1.05 -6.92
C GLN A 64 -8.62 0.80 -8.42
N GLU A 65 -9.52 -0.08 -8.85
CA GLU A 65 -9.72 -0.45 -10.25
C GLU A 65 -11.17 -0.87 -10.49
N ASP A 66 -11.82 -0.26 -11.48
CA ASP A 66 -13.17 -0.59 -11.94
C ASP A 66 -14.20 -0.74 -10.81
N GLY A 67 -14.10 0.16 -9.82
CA GLY A 67 -15.00 0.20 -8.67
C GLY A 67 -14.63 -0.75 -7.53
N SER A 68 -13.62 -1.61 -7.71
CA SER A 68 -13.05 -2.44 -6.66
C SER A 68 -11.87 -1.75 -5.98
N ILE A 69 -11.69 -2.02 -4.70
CA ILE A 69 -10.53 -1.58 -3.91
C ILE A 69 -9.94 -2.82 -3.25
N LYS A 70 -8.65 -3.07 -3.46
CA LYS A 70 -7.95 -4.22 -2.87
C LYS A 70 -6.60 -3.80 -2.28
N PRO A 71 -6.20 -4.33 -1.11
CA PRO A 71 -4.88 -4.12 -0.58
C PRO A 71 -3.84 -4.80 -1.49
N ILE A 72 -2.77 -4.08 -1.81
CA ILE A 72 -1.65 -4.59 -2.62
C ILE A 72 -0.35 -4.67 -1.85
N LEU A 73 -0.20 -3.92 -0.76
CA LEU A 73 0.96 -4.01 0.12
C LEU A 73 0.54 -3.58 1.53
N THR A 74 0.59 -4.49 2.50
CA THR A 74 0.16 -4.25 3.89
C THR A 74 1.29 -4.41 4.91
N SER A 75 2.45 -4.89 4.44
CA SER A 75 3.69 -5.00 5.22
C SER A 75 4.89 -4.83 4.28
N ILE A 76 6.05 -4.47 4.85
CA ILE A 76 7.31 -4.43 4.09
C ILE A 76 8.06 -5.74 4.35
N PRO A 77 8.38 -6.52 3.31
CA PRO A 77 9.22 -7.70 3.45
C PRO A 77 10.58 -7.34 4.03
N PHE A 78 11.21 -8.29 4.73
CA PHE A 78 12.59 -8.14 5.18
C PHE A 78 13.58 -8.76 4.18
N ASN A 79 14.78 -8.20 4.10
CA ASN A 79 15.91 -8.80 3.41
C ASN A 79 16.65 -9.80 4.33
N ASP A 80 17.69 -10.44 3.80
CA ASP A 80 18.47 -11.46 4.53
C ASP A 80 19.18 -10.91 5.77
N SER A 81 19.33 -9.58 5.86
CA SER A 81 19.88 -8.88 7.03
C SER A 81 18.80 -8.39 8.01
N LEU A 82 17.56 -8.86 7.88
CA LEU A 82 16.39 -8.45 8.67
C LEU A 82 16.08 -6.94 8.60
N LYS A 83 16.48 -6.28 7.51
CA LYS A 83 16.14 -4.87 7.24
C LYS A 83 14.98 -4.79 6.25
N PRO A 84 14.14 -3.74 6.31
CA PRO A 84 13.08 -3.53 5.31
C PRO A 84 13.63 -3.57 3.88
N ASP A 85 13.00 -4.37 3.03
CA ASP A 85 13.39 -4.60 1.64
C ASP A 85 12.44 -3.82 0.71
N LYS A 86 12.85 -2.59 0.39
CA LYS A 86 12.09 -1.68 -0.48
C LYS A 86 11.84 -2.28 -1.86
N GLU A 87 12.86 -2.89 -2.44
CA GLU A 87 12.79 -3.44 -3.81
C GLU A 87 11.80 -4.60 -3.87
N LYS A 88 11.85 -5.54 -2.92
CA LYS A 88 10.85 -6.61 -2.85
C LYS A 88 9.44 -6.08 -2.65
N ALA A 89 9.25 -5.10 -1.76
CA ALA A 89 7.94 -4.50 -1.50
C ALA A 89 7.36 -3.84 -2.77
N LYS A 90 8.19 -3.08 -3.50
CA LYS A 90 7.81 -2.47 -4.78
C LYS A 90 7.46 -3.53 -5.82
N LEU A 91 8.28 -4.59 -5.96
CA LEU A 91 8.01 -5.67 -6.91
C LEU A 91 6.69 -6.40 -6.60
N GLU A 92 6.38 -6.63 -5.32
CA GLU A 92 5.10 -7.19 -4.91
C GLU A 92 3.93 -6.29 -5.33
N ALA A 93 4.02 -4.99 -5.01
CA ALA A 93 3.00 -4.02 -5.38
C ALA A 93 2.82 -3.94 -6.91
N LEU A 94 3.91 -3.85 -7.68
CA LEU A 94 3.88 -3.84 -9.15
C LEU A 94 3.24 -5.10 -9.71
N SER A 95 3.58 -6.26 -9.17
CA SER A 95 3.02 -7.54 -9.60
C SER A 95 1.49 -7.55 -9.42
N LYS A 96 1.00 -7.10 -8.27
CA LYS A 96 -0.46 -7.05 -8.01
C LYS A 96 -1.18 -6.00 -8.84
N VAL A 97 -0.51 -4.91 -9.24
CA VAL A 97 -1.08 -3.88 -10.14
C VAL A 97 -1.08 -4.33 -11.61
N LYS A 98 -0.06 -5.05 -12.06
CA LYS A 98 0.04 -5.54 -13.45
C LYS A 98 -0.85 -6.75 -13.72
N ASN A 99 -1.10 -7.58 -12.70
CA ASN A 99 -1.99 -8.75 -12.78
C ASN A 99 -3.43 -8.44 -12.32
N SER A 100 -3.79 -7.15 -12.22
CA SER A 100 -5.07 -6.70 -11.68
C SER A 100 -6.21 -6.82 -12.66
#